data_AF-A0A9X2J1G0-F1
#
_entry.id   AF-A0A9X2J1G0-F1
#
_cell.length_a   1.000
_cell.length_b   1.000
_cell.length_c   1.000
_cell.angle_alpha   90.00
_cell.angle_beta   90.00
_cell.angle_gamma   90.00
#
_symmetry.space_group_name_H-M   'P 1'
#
loop_
_entity.id
_entity.type
_entity.pdbx_description
1 polymer ?
#
loop_
_entity_poly.entity_id
_entity_poly.type
_entity_poly.pdbx_seq_one_letter_code
_entity_poly.pdbx_strand_id
1 'polypeptide(L)'
;MRRSIMTAALIALASPAIAQNAQPAPTVAEGVAAWRGGNENRAVEIWTPLAEAGNPQAQFHLGQAYRLGRGVAQPDTARARTLFEQAARQGHLGARTNLGLILYSDGNRVGGLRWLRGAADRGEPRAMLVYGTALFNGDQLERDYVTGYALVSRAAAQGLAPASTTLAQMDEVLPLEQRTAGVRLAQRLATGDAKLSDLLGDEDVQMASVDPVPPAQSPATTPARRPTVQTAEPNATRPPARPAAPTSPAPAPAANPASGWTVQLGAFSREGGAQSLYRQLSGLPVFAGKQPIYQKSGNVTRLRVGPFASAVEAKRACDVMASRGQACFAVAP
;
A
#
# COMPACT_ATOMS: atom_id res chain seq x y z
N MET A 1 16.50 30.10 -85.33
CA MET A 1 16.06 28.79 -84.80
C MET A 1 17.18 28.18 -83.95
N ARG A 2 16.82 27.63 -82.79
CA ARG A 2 17.62 26.75 -81.88
C ARG A 2 18.72 27.41 -81.06
N ARG A 3 18.91 27.14 -79.77
CA ARG A 3 18.12 26.52 -78.67
C ARG A 3 18.96 26.83 -77.41
N SER A 4 18.43 27.58 -76.44
CA SER A 4 19.09 27.77 -75.14
C SER A 4 19.10 26.45 -74.37
N ILE A 5 20.27 26.03 -73.91
CA ILE A 5 20.44 24.88 -73.01
C ILE A 5 20.51 25.44 -71.60
N MET A 6 19.40 25.37 -70.86
CA MET A 6 19.38 25.57 -69.41
C MET A 6 19.95 24.34 -68.73
N THR A 7 21.16 24.46 -68.19
CA THR A 7 21.75 23.50 -67.25
C THR A 7 21.07 23.69 -65.88
N ALA A 8 20.13 22.82 -65.54
CA ALA A 8 19.54 22.74 -64.21
C ALA A 8 20.52 22.02 -63.26
N ALA A 9 21.17 22.77 -62.38
CA ALA A 9 21.96 22.23 -61.28
C ALA A 9 21.02 21.80 -60.14
N LEU A 10 20.80 20.49 -60.00
CA LEU A 10 20.13 19.89 -58.84
C LEU A 10 21.10 19.93 -57.64
N ILE A 11 20.96 20.96 -56.79
CA ILE A 11 21.59 21.01 -55.48
C ILE A 11 20.77 20.11 -54.55
N ALA A 12 21.27 18.91 -54.28
CA ALA A 12 20.72 18.03 -53.25
C ALA A 12 20.97 18.67 -51.88
N LEU A 13 19.98 19.39 -51.34
CA LEU A 13 19.97 19.87 -49.97
C LEU A 13 19.82 18.67 -49.03
N ALA A 14 20.93 18.11 -48.58
CA ALA A 14 20.97 17.19 -47.46
C ALA A 14 20.47 17.95 -46.22
N SER A 15 19.22 17.72 -45.84
CA SER A 15 18.66 18.29 -44.61
C SER A 15 19.37 17.64 -43.42
N PRO A 16 19.98 18.41 -42.50
CA PRO A 16 20.55 17.84 -41.29
C PRO A 16 19.41 17.21 -40.48
N ALA A 17 19.55 15.93 -40.16
CA ALA A 17 18.67 15.27 -39.22
C ALA A 17 18.77 16.00 -37.88
N ILE A 18 17.74 16.78 -37.54
CA ILE A 18 17.59 17.39 -36.21
C ILE A 18 17.48 16.20 -35.26
N ALA A 19 18.56 15.93 -34.52
CA ALA A 19 18.52 15.06 -33.37
C ALA A 19 17.39 15.57 -32.46
N GLN A 20 16.28 14.84 -32.42
CA GLN A 20 15.19 15.15 -31.51
C GLN A 20 15.79 15.07 -30.11
N ASN A 21 15.81 16.21 -29.40
CA ASN A 21 16.24 16.29 -28.01
C ASN A 21 15.44 15.26 -27.21
N ALA A 22 16.06 14.12 -26.89
CA ALA A 22 15.48 13.15 -26.01
C ALA A 22 15.26 13.85 -24.66
N GLN A 23 13.99 14.03 -24.28
CA GLN A 23 13.70 14.57 -22.96
C GLN A 23 14.31 13.65 -21.90
N PRO A 24 14.83 14.22 -20.79
CA PRO A 24 15.38 13.41 -19.72
C PRO A 24 14.33 12.42 -19.21
N ALA A 25 14.80 11.23 -18.81
CA ALA A 25 13.93 10.21 -18.24
C ALA A 25 13.19 10.78 -17.01
N PRO A 26 11.91 10.40 -16.81
CA PRO A 26 11.11 11.01 -15.77
C PRO A 26 11.64 10.63 -14.37
N THR A 27 11.48 11.54 -13.41
CA THR A 27 12.00 11.38 -12.05
C THR A 27 10.91 10.94 -11.06
N VAL A 28 11.32 10.42 -9.91
CA VAL A 28 10.38 10.10 -8.81
C VAL A 28 9.56 11.34 -8.40
N ALA A 29 10.20 12.52 -8.38
CA ALA A 29 9.56 13.77 -7.99
C ALA A 29 8.45 14.19 -8.96
N GLU A 30 8.62 13.94 -10.26
CA GLU A 30 7.57 14.17 -11.26
C GLU A 30 6.38 13.23 -11.05
N GLY A 31 6.62 11.96 -10.72
CA GLY A 31 5.56 11.04 -10.34
C GLY A 31 4.81 11.51 -9.07
N VAL A 32 5.53 12.04 -8.08
CA VAL A 32 4.93 12.64 -6.87
C VAL A 32 4.11 13.88 -7.20
N ALA A 33 4.58 14.73 -8.11
CA ALA A 33 3.84 15.89 -8.58
C ALA A 33 2.56 15.48 -9.31
N ALA A 34 2.63 14.50 -10.22
CA ALA A 34 1.47 13.94 -10.91
C ALA A 34 0.43 13.38 -9.93
N TRP A 35 0.87 12.62 -8.93
CA TRP A 35 0.00 12.07 -7.89
C TRP A 35 -0.70 13.17 -7.08
N ARG A 36 0.04 14.20 -6.65
CA ARG A 36 -0.53 15.34 -5.90
C ARG A 36 -1.52 16.14 -6.75
N GLY A 37 -1.30 16.19 -8.07
CA GLY A 37 -2.23 16.80 -9.03
C GLY A 37 -3.45 15.94 -9.36
N GLY A 38 -3.62 14.76 -8.75
CA GLY A 38 -4.74 13.85 -9.02
C GLY A 38 -4.61 13.07 -10.33
N ASN A 39 -3.41 13.00 -10.92
CA ASN A 39 -3.14 12.13 -12.06
C ASN A 39 -2.38 10.88 -11.60
N GLU A 40 -3.09 9.96 -10.94
CA GLU A 40 -2.46 8.78 -10.36
C GLU A 40 -2.00 7.77 -11.41
N ASN A 41 -2.69 7.67 -12.56
CA ASN A 41 -2.26 6.82 -13.67
C ASN A 41 -0.88 7.25 -14.16
N ARG A 42 -0.69 8.56 -14.38
CA ARG A 42 0.61 9.10 -14.81
C ARG A 42 1.69 8.89 -13.75
N ALA A 43 1.35 9.03 -12.47
CA ALA A 43 2.30 8.76 -11.40
C ALA A 43 2.77 7.30 -11.40
N VAL A 44 1.85 6.35 -11.58
CA VAL A 44 2.16 4.92 -11.67
C VAL A 44 2.99 4.60 -12.91
N GLU A 45 2.67 5.18 -14.07
CA GLU A 45 3.48 5.05 -15.29
C GLU A 45 4.92 5.52 -15.09
N ILE A 46 5.13 6.62 -14.35
CA ILE A 46 6.47 7.14 -14.04
C ILE A 46 7.19 6.22 -13.03
N TRP A 47 6.53 5.82 -11.96
CA TRP A 47 7.16 5.06 -10.89
C TRP A 47 7.46 3.61 -11.26
N THR A 48 6.71 3.00 -12.19
CA THR A 48 6.88 1.59 -12.58
C THR A 48 8.30 1.28 -13.07
N PRO A 49 8.82 1.93 -14.14
CA PRO A 49 10.18 1.63 -14.62
C PRO A 49 11.26 2.01 -13.59
N LEU A 50 11.05 3.05 -12.79
CA LEU A 50 11.99 3.44 -11.73
C LEU A 50 12.05 2.42 -10.60
N ALA A 51 10.90 1.84 -10.23
CA ALA A 51 10.80 0.81 -9.21
C ALA A 51 11.43 -0.51 -9.70
N GLU A 52 11.23 -0.86 -10.97
CA GLU A 52 11.87 -2.00 -11.65
C GLU A 52 13.40 -1.83 -11.72
N ALA A 53 13.87 -0.60 -11.92
CA ALA A 53 15.29 -0.24 -11.83
C ALA A 53 15.84 -0.21 -10.39
N GLY A 54 15.04 -0.54 -9.39
CA GLY A 54 15.46 -0.67 -8.00
C GLY A 54 15.33 0.59 -7.15
N ASN A 55 14.81 1.70 -7.66
CA ASN A 55 14.72 2.95 -6.89
C ASN A 55 13.78 2.79 -5.68
N PRO A 56 14.27 2.94 -4.43
CA PRO A 56 13.48 2.62 -3.24
C PRO A 56 12.33 3.59 -2.99
N GLN A 57 12.46 4.86 -3.39
CA GLN A 57 11.35 5.82 -3.32
C GLN A 57 10.26 5.48 -4.34
N ALA A 58 10.64 5.11 -5.57
CA ALA A 58 9.68 4.66 -6.58
C ALA A 58 8.95 3.38 -6.14
N GLN A 59 9.69 2.39 -5.62
CA GLN A 59 9.11 1.17 -5.04
C GLN A 59 8.13 1.50 -3.91
N PHE A 60 8.48 2.42 -3.00
CA PHE A 60 7.57 2.88 -1.96
C PHE A 60 6.30 3.53 -2.52
N HIS A 61 6.43 4.46 -3.47
CA HIS A 61 5.27 5.14 -4.05
C HIS A 61 4.37 4.19 -4.85
N LEU A 62 4.96 3.31 -5.66
CA LEU A 62 4.22 2.28 -6.38
C LEU A 62 3.55 1.29 -5.43
N GLY A 63 4.21 0.91 -4.34
CA GLY A 63 3.61 0.09 -3.28
C GLY A 63 2.40 0.77 -2.65
N GLN A 64 2.44 2.09 -2.43
CA GLN A 64 1.27 2.84 -1.98
C GLN A 64 0.15 2.87 -3.01
N ALA A 65 0.46 3.04 -4.30
CA ALA A 65 -0.52 2.99 -5.37
C ALA A 65 -1.28 1.65 -5.38
N TYR A 66 -0.57 0.52 -5.31
CA TYR A 66 -1.18 -0.80 -5.20
C TYR A 66 -1.97 -1.01 -3.91
N ARG A 67 -1.47 -0.55 -2.76
CA ARG A 67 -2.21 -0.67 -1.49
C ARG A 67 -3.54 0.10 -1.51
N LEU A 68 -3.55 1.27 -2.15
CA LEU A 68 -4.72 2.14 -2.22
C LEU A 68 -5.63 1.84 -3.42
N GLY A 69 -5.18 1.06 -4.40
CA GLY A 69 -5.88 0.86 -5.67
C GLY A 69 -6.01 2.13 -6.51
N ARG A 70 -5.06 3.06 -6.40
CA ARG A 70 -5.06 4.35 -7.11
C ARG A 70 -4.00 4.34 -8.20
N GLY A 71 -4.36 4.75 -9.41
CA GLY A 71 -3.47 4.69 -10.57
C GLY A 71 -3.24 3.27 -11.11
N VAL A 72 -3.97 2.28 -10.57
CA VAL A 72 -3.89 0.85 -10.93
C VAL A 72 -5.30 0.30 -11.07
N ALA A 73 -5.45 -0.85 -11.76
CA ALA A 73 -6.78 -1.43 -12.02
C ALA A 73 -7.57 -1.79 -10.76
N GLN A 74 -6.89 -2.30 -9.73
CA GLN A 74 -7.49 -2.67 -8.44
C GLN A 74 -6.43 -2.67 -7.34
N PRO A 75 -6.82 -2.54 -6.05
CA PRO A 75 -5.89 -2.73 -4.95
C PRO A 75 -5.21 -4.11 -4.99
N ASP A 76 -3.92 -4.15 -4.67
CA ASP A 76 -3.12 -5.35 -4.57
C ASP A 76 -2.16 -5.25 -3.38
N THR A 77 -2.63 -5.72 -2.22
CA THR A 77 -1.85 -5.70 -0.98
C THR A 77 -0.62 -6.61 -1.06
N ALA A 78 -0.69 -7.72 -1.81
CA ALA A 78 0.45 -8.63 -1.95
C ALA A 78 1.60 -7.94 -2.69
N ARG A 79 1.30 -7.31 -3.84
CA ARG A 79 2.28 -6.54 -4.60
C ARG A 79 2.79 -5.32 -3.83
N ALA A 80 1.93 -4.64 -3.09
CA ALA A 80 2.34 -3.56 -2.20
C ALA A 80 3.35 -4.03 -1.14
N ARG A 81 3.10 -5.17 -0.49
CA ARG A 81 4.04 -5.77 0.48
C ARG A 81 5.39 -6.05 -0.13
N THR A 82 5.44 -6.67 -1.31
CA THR A 82 6.70 -6.95 -2.02
C THR A 82 7.48 -5.67 -2.33
N LEU A 83 6.81 -4.64 -2.85
CA LEU A 83 7.45 -3.35 -3.15
C LEU A 83 7.94 -2.63 -1.88
N PHE A 84 7.15 -2.66 -0.80
CA PHE A 84 7.59 -2.10 0.48
C PHE A 84 8.78 -2.86 1.05
N GLU A 85 8.82 -4.19 0.93
CA GLU A 85 9.94 -4.99 1.39
C GLU A 85 11.22 -4.68 0.61
N GLN A 86 11.14 -4.58 -0.71
CA GLN A 86 12.28 -4.18 -1.54
C GLN A 86 12.83 -2.80 -1.13
N ALA A 87 11.95 -1.81 -0.94
CA ALA A 87 12.36 -0.48 -0.50
C ALA A 87 12.88 -0.47 0.96
N ALA A 88 12.27 -1.26 1.85
CA ALA A 88 12.64 -1.34 3.26
C ALA A 88 14.02 -1.97 3.44
N ARG A 89 14.37 -3.00 2.66
CA ARG A 89 15.73 -3.61 2.65
C ARG A 89 16.80 -2.62 2.20
N GLN A 90 16.44 -1.62 1.40
CA GLN A 90 17.31 -0.50 1.01
C GLN A 90 17.30 0.67 2.03
N GLY A 91 16.68 0.48 3.19
CA GLY A 91 16.65 1.48 4.27
C GLY A 91 15.52 2.50 4.20
N HIS A 92 14.60 2.41 3.23
CA HIS A 92 13.51 3.39 3.07
C HIS A 92 12.55 3.38 4.28
N LEU A 93 12.57 4.44 5.09
CA LEU A 93 11.85 4.53 6.37
C LEU A 93 10.33 4.34 6.23
N GLY A 94 9.72 5.02 5.25
CA GLY A 94 8.27 4.92 5.01
C GLY A 94 7.83 3.53 4.56
N ALA A 95 8.71 2.81 3.83
CA ALA A 95 8.40 1.47 3.33
C ALA A 95 8.51 0.45 4.46
N ARG A 96 9.58 0.55 5.26
CA ARG A 96 9.74 -0.23 6.49
C ARG A 96 8.55 -0.06 7.44
N THR A 97 8.12 1.18 7.66
CA THR A 97 6.95 1.47 8.51
C THR A 97 5.69 0.81 7.94
N ASN A 98 5.39 1.04 6.66
CA ASN A 98 4.19 0.47 6.05
C ASN A 98 4.21 -1.06 6.03
N LEU A 99 5.36 -1.69 5.73
CA LEU A 99 5.51 -3.13 5.78
C LEU A 99 5.28 -3.66 7.19
N GLY A 100 5.91 -3.05 8.19
CA GLY A 100 5.75 -3.42 9.60
C GLY A 100 4.30 -3.33 10.07
N LEU A 101 3.60 -2.24 9.73
CA LEU A 101 2.18 -2.06 10.06
C LEU A 101 1.29 -3.12 9.39
N ILE A 102 1.52 -3.41 8.10
CA ILE A 102 0.75 -4.43 7.37
C ILE A 102 0.96 -5.81 7.99
N LEU A 103 2.21 -6.21 8.23
CA LEU A 103 2.52 -7.50 8.84
C LEU A 103 1.90 -7.63 10.23
N TYR A 104 1.97 -6.57 11.03
CA TYR A 104 1.40 -6.53 12.37
C TYR A 104 -0.14 -6.68 12.34
N SER A 105 -0.82 -5.98 11.42
CA SER A 105 -2.29 -6.08 11.27
C SER A 105 -2.75 -7.41 10.67
N ASP A 106 -1.94 -8.03 9.82
CA ASP A 106 -2.21 -9.33 9.17
C ASP A 106 -1.94 -10.52 10.10
N GLY A 107 -1.54 -10.28 11.36
CA GLY A 107 -1.31 -11.31 12.37
C GLY A 107 0.14 -11.77 12.51
N ASN A 108 1.05 -11.41 11.60
CA ASN A 108 2.49 -11.62 11.76
C ASN A 108 3.09 -10.51 12.64
N ARG A 109 2.70 -10.52 13.92
CA ARG A 109 3.08 -9.47 14.89
C ARG A 109 4.58 -9.40 15.14
N VAL A 110 5.25 -10.54 15.31
CA VAL A 110 6.71 -10.61 15.50
C VAL A 110 7.44 -10.02 14.29
N GLY A 111 7.07 -10.44 13.08
CA GLY A 111 7.65 -9.90 11.85
C GLY A 111 7.38 -8.41 11.68
N GLY A 112 6.15 -7.96 12.00
CA GLY A 112 5.79 -6.55 11.99
C GLY A 112 6.63 -5.72 12.95
N LEU A 113 6.75 -6.14 14.21
CA LEU A 113 7.54 -5.45 15.23
C LEU A 113 9.03 -5.35 14.87
N ARG A 114 9.59 -6.37 14.22
CA ARG A 114 10.98 -6.33 13.71
C ARG A 114 11.21 -5.15 12.77
N TRP A 115 10.31 -4.93 11.80
CA TRP A 115 10.39 -3.78 10.90
C TRP A 115 10.08 -2.46 11.61
N LEU A 116 9.13 -2.46 12.55
CA LEU A 116 8.73 -1.26 13.28
C LEU A 116 9.78 -0.78 14.28
N ARG A 117 10.57 -1.67 14.90
CA ARG A 117 11.61 -1.31 15.89
C ARG A 117 12.52 -0.22 15.36
N GLY A 118 13.15 -0.47 14.21
CA GLY A 118 14.06 0.52 13.65
C GLY A 118 13.33 1.80 13.21
N ALA A 119 12.04 1.73 12.85
CA ALA A 119 11.25 2.91 12.47
C ALA A 119 10.90 3.78 13.69
N ALA A 120 10.61 3.15 14.82
CA ALA A 120 10.47 3.80 16.11
C ALA A 120 11.80 4.46 16.55
N ASP A 121 12.93 3.78 16.37
CA ASP A 121 14.26 4.32 16.69
C ASP A 121 14.58 5.59 15.86
N ARG A 122 14.17 5.60 14.58
CA ARG A 122 14.24 6.80 13.71
C ARG A 122 13.11 7.81 13.93
N GLY A 123 12.32 7.66 14.99
CA GLY A 123 11.31 8.63 15.42
C GLY A 123 10.03 8.67 14.58
N GLU A 124 9.71 7.64 13.79
CA GLU A 124 8.45 7.60 13.03
C GLU A 124 7.26 7.40 14.00
N PRO A 125 6.28 8.33 14.06
CA PRO A 125 5.24 8.32 15.10
C PRO A 125 4.35 7.07 15.14
N ARG A 126 3.99 6.51 13.99
CA ARG A 126 3.11 5.34 13.91
C ARG A 126 3.84 4.09 14.38
N ALA A 127 5.12 3.96 14.03
CA ALA A 127 5.99 2.90 14.51
C ALA A 127 6.25 3.02 16.01
N MET A 128 6.54 4.22 16.51
CA MET A 128 6.68 4.46 17.96
C MET A 128 5.40 4.11 18.72
N LEU A 129 4.23 4.46 18.20
CA LEU A 129 2.95 4.07 18.80
C LEU A 129 2.82 2.54 18.88
N VAL A 130 2.91 1.84 17.75
CA VAL A 130 2.68 0.38 17.74
C VAL A 130 3.73 -0.38 18.55
N TYR A 131 5.01 -0.03 18.38
CA TYR A 131 6.10 -0.70 19.10
C TYR A 131 6.07 -0.37 20.60
N GLY A 132 5.79 0.89 20.95
CA GLY A 132 5.65 1.32 22.34
C GLY A 132 4.46 0.67 23.06
N THR A 133 3.31 0.56 22.39
CA THR A 133 2.16 -0.18 22.93
C THR A 133 2.47 -1.67 23.10
N ALA A 134 3.20 -2.28 22.16
CA ALA A 134 3.59 -3.68 22.28
C ALA A 134 4.51 -3.92 23.50
N LEU A 135 5.49 -3.04 23.74
CA LEU A 135 6.33 -3.09 24.94
C LEU A 135 5.51 -2.88 26.22
N PHE A 136 4.57 -1.93 26.22
CA PHE A 136 3.75 -1.65 27.39
C PHE A 136 2.86 -2.83 27.78
N ASN A 137 2.28 -3.51 26.78
CA ASN A 137 1.42 -4.66 27.00
C ASN A 137 2.20 -5.97 27.25
N GLY A 138 3.45 -6.05 26.78
CA GLY A 138 4.17 -7.32 26.64
C GLY A 138 3.66 -8.17 25.47
N ASP A 139 3.16 -7.52 24.41
CA ASP A 139 2.61 -8.19 23.24
C ASP A 139 3.74 -8.61 22.29
N GLN A 140 4.19 -9.87 22.39
CA GLN A 140 5.31 -10.45 21.62
C GLN A 140 6.69 -9.89 21.96
N LEU A 141 6.76 -8.95 22.91
CA LEU A 141 7.99 -8.37 23.45
C LEU A 141 7.97 -8.56 24.96
N GLU A 142 9.16 -8.57 25.57
CA GLU A 142 9.23 -8.43 27.02
C GLU A 142 8.60 -7.10 27.44
N ARG A 143 7.83 -7.13 28.53
CA ARG A 143 7.07 -5.98 28.96
C ARG A 143 8.00 -4.92 29.56
N ASP A 144 8.04 -3.76 28.94
CA ASP A 144 8.77 -2.59 29.43
C ASP A 144 7.85 -1.36 29.42
N TYR A 145 7.31 -1.06 30.60
CA TYR A 145 6.40 0.07 30.77
C TYR A 145 7.06 1.42 30.51
N VAL A 146 8.32 1.61 30.91
CA VAL A 146 8.99 2.90 30.84
C VAL A 146 9.36 3.21 29.39
N THR A 147 9.94 2.25 28.67
CA THR A 147 10.25 2.40 27.24
C THR A 147 8.98 2.47 26.41
N GLY A 148 7.97 1.65 26.71
CA GLY A 148 6.67 1.72 26.05
C GLY A 148 6.02 3.09 26.19
N TYR A 149 5.94 3.62 27.42
CA TYR A 149 5.43 4.96 27.71
C TYR A 149 6.23 6.05 27.02
N ALA A 150 7.56 5.95 27.00
CA ALA A 150 8.43 6.91 26.35
C ALA A 150 8.15 7.02 24.83
N LEU A 151 8.03 5.88 24.15
CA LEU A 151 7.75 5.87 22.71
C LEU A 151 6.36 6.42 22.37
N VAL A 152 5.33 6.02 23.13
CA VAL A 152 3.96 6.54 22.93
C VAL A 152 3.91 8.05 23.24
N SER A 153 4.62 8.51 24.27
CA SER A 153 4.75 9.94 24.59
C SER A 153 5.38 10.74 23.45
N ARG A 154 6.47 10.23 22.84
CA ARG A 154 7.09 10.86 21.67
C ARG A 154 6.17 10.90 20.46
N ALA A 155 5.42 9.82 20.22
CA ALA A 155 4.43 9.78 19.14
C ALA A 155 3.32 10.81 19.34
N ALA A 156 2.81 10.95 20.57
CA ALA A 156 1.81 11.96 20.94
C ALA A 156 2.36 13.39 20.79
N ALA A 157 3.59 13.64 21.22
CA ALA A 157 4.26 14.94 21.07
C ALA A 157 4.46 15.38 19.61
N GLN A 158 4.51 14.42 18.67
CA GLN A 158 4.53 14.69 17.22
C GLN A 158 3.12 14.85 16.62
N GLY A 159 2.07 14.93 17.44
CA GLY A 159 0.69 15.19 17.01
C GLY A 159 -0.07 13.96 16.53
N LEU A 160 0.42 12.74 16.77
CA LEU A 160 -0.31 11.53 16.40
C LEU A 160 -1.49 11.32 17.36
N ALA A 161 -2.70 11.70 16.94
CA ALA A 161 -3.90 11.64 17.78
C ALA A 161 -4.16 10.26 18.42
N PRO A 162 -4.05 9.11 17.70
CA PRO A 162 -4.14 7.80 18.32
C PRO A 162 -3.15 7.59 19.47
N ALA A 163 -1.93 8.13 19.37
CA ALA A 163 -0.94 8.03 20.44
C ALA A 163 -1.32 8.86 21.67
N SER A 164 -1.94 10.03 21.48
CA SER A 164 -2.46 10.82 22.61
C SER A 164 -3.56 10.06 23.36
N THR A 165 -4.46 9.39 22.62
CA THR A 165 -5.50 8.54 23.23
C THR A 165 -4.89 7.36 23.98
N THR A 166 -3.92 6.66 23.38
CA THR A 166 -3.22 5.54 24.04
C THR A 166 -2.46 6.02 25.27
N LEU A 167 -1.80 7.17 25.21
CA LEU A 167 -1.07 7.73 26.36
C LEU A 167 -2.01 8.02 27.54
N ALA A 168 -3.18 8.61 27.28
CA ALA A 168 -4.19 8.84 28.31
C ALA A 168 -4.66 7.53 28.97
N GLN A 169 -4.81 6.44 28.20
CA GLN A 169 -5.14 5.13 28.75
C GLN A 169 -4.00 4.55 29.60
N MET A 170 -2.74 4.75 29.18
CA MET A 170 -1.58 4.35 29.99
C MET A 170 -1.53 5.13 31.31
N ASP A 171 -1.91 6.41 31.30
CA ASP A 171 -1.92 7.28 32.48
C ASP A 171 -2.90 6.83 33.58
N GLU A 172 -3.97 6.13 33.20
CA GLU A 172 -4.97 5.59 34.14
C GLU A 172 -4.40 4.46 35.01
N VAL A 173 -3.43 3.70 34.48
CA VAL A 173 -2.91 2.48 35.12
C VAL A 173 -1.47 2.61 35.61
N LEU A 174 -0.70 3.57 35.07
CA LEU A 174 0.74 3.67 35.34
C LEU A 174 1.05 4.64 36.50
N PRO A 175 1.77 4.20 37.55
CA PRO A 175 2.21 5.07 38.63
C PRO A 175 2.99 6.30 38.14
N LEU A 176 2.84 7.43 38.85
CA LEU A 176 3.46 8.70 38.48
C LEU A 176 4.99 8.60 38.30
N GLU A 177 5.65 7.79 39.13
CA GLU A 177 7.09 7.56 39.05
C GLU A 177 7.51 6.98 37.69
N GLN A 178 6.80 5.93 37.25
CA GLN A 178 7.07 5.28 35.96
C GLN A 178 6.76 6.19 34.78
N ARG A 179 5.68 6.99 34.87
CA ARG A 179 5.37 8.02 33.86
C ARG A 179 6.47 9.08 33.77
N THR A 180 6.94 9.58 34.90
CA THR A 180 8.02 10.56 34.97
C THR A 180 9.32 10.00 34.41
N ALA A 181 9.64 8.73 34.69
CA ALA A 181 10.75 8.03 34.08
C ALA A 181 10.59 7.92 32.55
N GLY A 182 9.39 7.56 32.07
CA GLY A 182 9.07 7.49 30.65
C GLY A 182 9.20 8.83 29.92
N VAL A 183 8.73 9.93 30.51
CA VAL A 183 8.89 11.28 29.93
C VAL A 183 10.37 11.68 29.84
N ARG A 184 11.17 11.41 30.88
CA ARG A 184 12.62 11.65 30.83
C ARG A 184 13.31 10.82 29.75
N LEU A 185 12.94 9.55 29.63
CA LEU A 185 13.46 8.68 28.57
C LEU A 185 13.05 9.17 27.18
N ALA A 186 11.80 9.61 27.00
CA ALA A 186 11.30 10.19 25.75
C ALA A 186 12.14 11.39 25.29
N GLN A 187 12.53 12.26 26.23
CA GLN A 187 13.42 13.39 25.94
C GLN A 187 14.80 12.93 25.48
N ARG A 188 15.43 11.99 26.19
CA ARG A 188 16.75 11.45 25.80
C ARG A 188 16.73 10.77 24.43
N LEU A 189 15.68 10.00 24.14
CA LEU A 189 15.49 9.39 22.83
C LEU A 189 15.26 10.44 21.73
N ALA A 190 14.73 11.61 22.06
CA ALA A 190 14.54 12.71 21.11
C ALA A 190 15.81 13.52 20.87
N THR A 191 16.64 13.72 21.89
CA THR A 191 17.95 14.41 21.78
C THR A 191 19.05 13.51 21.24
N GLY A 192 18.85 12.19 21.26
CA GLY A 192 19.85 11.20 20.85
C GLY A 192 20.78 10.76 21.98
N ASP A 193 20.54 11.22 23.22
CA ASP A 193 21.27 10.81 24.42
C ASP A 193 20.98 9.36 24.85
N ALA A 194 19.98 8.73 24.23
CA ALA A 194 19.69 7.31 24.33
C ALA A 194 19.23 6.78 22.97
N LYS A 195 19.44 5.48 22.72
CA LYS A 195 18.94 4.78 21.53
C LYS A 195 18.15 3.54 21.93
N LEU A 196 17.17 3.18 21.10
CA LEU A 196 16.35 1.99 21.36
C LEU A 196 17.14 0.68 21.16
N SER A 197 18.20 0.70 20.35
CA SER A 197 19.16 -0.39 20.23
C SER A 197 19.77 -0.75 21.58
N ASP A 198 20.22 0.26 22.31
CA ASP A 198 21.03 0.10 23.52
C ASP A 198 20.16 -0.37 24.71
N LEU A 199 18.88 0.02 24.72
CA LEU A 199 17.93 -0.30 25.78
C LEU A 199 17.36 -1.71 25.70
N LEU A 200 17.21 -2.24 24.48
CA LEU A 200 16.49 -3.50 24.25
C LEU A 200 17.40 -4.63 23.73
N GLY A 201 18.70 -4.37 23.56
CA GLY A 201 19.68 -5.34 23.05
C GLY A 201 19.45 -5.75 21.59
N ASP A 202 20.44 -6.36 20.96
CA ASP A 202 20.40 -6.74 19.53
C ASP A 202 19.68 -8.07 19.25
N GLU A 203 19.11 -8.74 20.26
CA GLU A 203 18.57 -10.11 20.10
C GLU A 203 17.36 -10.22 19.14
N ASP A 204 16.74 -9.09 18.76
CA ASP A 204 15.71 -9.05 17.71
C ASP A 204 16.24 -8.61 16.32
N VAL A 205 17.53 -8.30 16.19
CA VAL A 205 18.10 -7.48 15.09
C VAL A 205 19.16 -8.23 14.30
N GLN A 206 18.82 -9.42 13.81
CA GLN A 206 19.30 -9.85 12.50
C GLN A 206 18.12 -9.82 11.54
N MET A 207 17.81 -8.62 11.03
CA MET A 207 17.50 -8.57 9.62
C MET A 207 18.84 -8.60 8.93
N ALA A 208 19.03 -9.61 8.09
CA ALA A 208 20.19 -9.81 7.26
C ALA A 208 20.85 -8.47 6.90
N SER A 209 22.10 -8.32 7.33
CA SER A 209 23.14 -7.74 6.48
C SER A 209 23.11 -8.48 5.15
N VAL A 210 22.10 -8.22 4.32
CA VAL A 210 22.24 -8.36 2.90
C VAL A 210 22.88 -7.06 2.50
N ASP A 211 24.10 -7.17 2.01
CA ASP A 211 24.79 -6.09 1.33
C ASP A 211 23.79 -5.29 0.49
N PRO A 212 23.94 -3.96 0.41
CA PRO A 212 23.12 -3.16 -0.49
C PRO A 212 23.08 -3.87 -1.83
N VAL A 213 21.87 -4.18 -2.34
CA VAL A 213 21.73 -4.62 -3.72
C VAL A 213 22.48 -3.57 -4.54
N PRO A 214 23.58 -3.94 -5.23
CA PRO A 214 24.33 -2.96 -6.02
C PRO A 214 23.32 -2.29 -6.94
N PRO A 215 23.38 -0.96 -7.14
CA PRO A 215 22.47 -0.30 -8.06
C PRO A 215 22.53 -1.08 -9.37
N ALA A 216 21.36 -1.55 -9.83
CA ALA A 216 21.26 -2.25 -11.10
C ALA A 216 21.95 -1.36 -12.14
N GLN A 217 23.10 -1.81 -12.64
CA GLN A 217 23.81 -1.10 -13.68
C GLN A 217 22.82 -0.93 -14.84
N SER A 218 22.62 0.31 -15.26
CA SER A 218 21.80 0.61 -16.43
C SER A 218 22.25 -0.30 -17.57
N PRO A 219 21.35 -1.09 -18.19
CA PRO A 219 21.79 -1.99 -19.24
C PRO A 219 22.35 -1.16 -20.39
N ALA A 220 23.63 -1.37 -20.68
CA ALA A 220 24.28 -0.88 -21.87
C ALA A 220 23.47 -1.34 -23.09
N THR A 221 23.09 -0.38 -23.92
CA THR A 221 22.45 -0.57 -25.22
C THR A 221 23.26 -1.56 -26.05
N THR A 222 22.75 -2.79 -26.17
CA THR A 222 23.18 -3.73 -27.21
C THR A 222 22.16 -3.65 -28.35
N PRO A 223 22.57 -3.42 -29.61
CA PRO A 223 21.63 -3.30 -30.72
C PRO A 223 20.96 -4.65 -30.99
N ALA A 224 19.63 -4.63 -31.14
CA ALA A 224 18.82 -5.77 -31.52
C ALA A 224 19.30 -6.40 -32.84
N ARG A 225 19.74 -7.66 -32.80
CA ARG A 225 20.02 -8.47 -33.98
C ARG A 225 18.70 -9.04 -34.51
N ARG A 226 18.41 -8.80 -35.80
CA ARG A 226 17.28 -9.41 -36.51
C ARG A 226 17.31 -10.94 -36.40
N PRO A 227 16.18 -11.62 -36.19
CA PRO A 227 16.10 -13.06 -36.38
C PRO A 227 16.09 -13.38 -37.88
N THR A 228 17.12 -14.07 -38.35
CA THR A 228 17.14 -14.77 -39.63
C THR A 228 16.21 -15.98 -39.55
N VAL A 229 15.25 -16.05 -40.47
CA VAL A 229 14.37 -17.20 -40.69
C VAL A 229 15.21 -18.35 -41.26
N GLN A 230 15.23 -19.49 -40.58
CA GLN A 230 15.77 -20.75 -41.10
C GLN A 230 14.61 -21.68 -41.45
N THR A 231 14.54 -22.02 -42.73
CA THR A 231 13.66 -23.01 -43.35
C THR A 231 14.05 -24.42 -42.92
N ALA A 232 13.07 -25.22 -42.50
CA ALA A 232 13.22 -26.67 -42.32
C ALA A 232 12.06 -27.40 -43.02
N GLU A 233 12.43 -28.32 -43.91
CA GLU A 233 11.57 -29.26 -44.65
C GLU A 233 11.47 -30.63 -43.90
N PRO A 234 10.64 -31.62 -44.32
CA PRO A 234 9.62 -32.17 -43.43
C PRO A 234 9.71 -33.69 -43.13
N ASN A 235 8.80 -34.10 -42.23
CA ASN A 235 8.25 -35.44 -41.95
C ASN A 235 8.94 -36.36 -40.91
N ALA A 236 8.23 -36.55 -39.80
CA ALA A 236 7.84 -37.89 -39.33
C ALA A 236 6.54 -37.83 -38.51
N THR A 237 5.67 -38.79 -38.79
CA THR A 237 4.22 -38.88 -38.58
C THR A 237 3.81 -39.20 -37.14
N ARG A 238 2.69 -38.63 -36.64
CA ARG A 238 1.95 -39.14 -35.47
C ARG A 238 0.43 -39.22 -35.76
N PRO A 239 -0.31 -40.26 -35.32
CA PRO A 239 -1.71 -40.51 -35.70
C PRO A 239 -2.75 -39.58 -35.02
N PRO A 240 -4.01 -39.55 -35.51
CA PRO A 240 -4.92 -38.44 -35.33
C PRO A 240 -5.74 -38.49 -34.04
N ALA A 241 -5.93 -37.32 -33.42
CA ALA A 241 -7.01 -37.10 -32.46
C ALA A 241 -8.28 -36.63 -33.20
N ARG A 242 -9.42 -37.19 -32.78
CA ARG A 242 -10.77 -37.03 -33.33
C ARG A 242 -11.30 -35.57 -33.13
N PRO A 243 -12.19 -35.06 -34.00
CA PRO A 243 -12.51 -33.63 -34.04
C PRO A 243 -13.59 -33.24 -33.04
N ALA A 244 -13.39 -32.13 -32.32
CA ALA A 244 -14.46 -31.40 -31.66
C ALA A 244 -14.83 -30.17 -32.52
N ALA A 245 -16.10 -30.12 -32.91
CA ALA A 245 -16.75 -29.07 -33.68
C ALA A 245 -17.00 -27.80 -32.83
N PRO A 246 -17.39 -26.66 -33.44
CA PRO A 246 -17.29 -25.33 -32.85
C PRO A 246 -18.48 -24.99 -31.95
N THR A 247 -18.26 -24.23 -30.89
CA THR A 247 -19.34 -23.60 -30.11
C THR A 247 -19.19 -22.08 -30.09
N SER A 248 -20.19 -21.44 -30.69
CA SER A 248 -20.50 -20.01 -30.67
C SER A 248 -20.60 -19.43 -29.24
N PRO A 249 -20.45 -18.09 -29.08
CA PRO A 249 -20.43 -17.42 -27.79
C PRO A 249 -21.83 -17.36 -27.14
N ALA A 250 -21.88 -17.61 -25.83
CA ALA A 250 -23.08 -17.60 -24.98
C ALA A 250 -22.96 -16.53 -23.87
N PRO A 251 -24.07 -16.02 -23.31
CA PRO A 251 -24.31 -14.59 -23.07
C PRO A 251 -23.84 -14.07 -21.70
N ALA A 252 -23.90 -12.74 -21.55
CA ALA A 252 -23.75 -12.02 -20.28
C ALA A 252 -24.52 -12.71 -19.14
N PRO A 253 -23.91 -12.92 -17.96
CA PRO A 253 -24.59 -13.61 -16.87
C PRO A 253 -25.76 -12.78 -16.36
N ALA A 254 -26.94 -13.39 -16.43
CA ALA A 254 -28.19 -12.90 -15.85
C ALA A 254 -28.08 -12.71 -14.34
N ALA A 255 -28.86 -11.76 -13.84
CA ALA A 255 -28.96 -11.39 -12.43
C ALA A 255 -29.18 -12.60 -11.52
N ASN A 256 -28.28 -12.80 -10.56
CA ASN A 256 -28.49 -13.72 -9.44
C ASN A 256 -29.28 -12.99 -8.34
N PRO A 257 -30.40 -13.54 -7.84
CA PRO A 257 -31.16 -12.92 -6.76
C PRO A 257 -30.40 -13.10 -5.44
N ALA A 258 -30.09 -11.97 -4.80
CA ALA A 258 -29.47 -11.86 -3.47
C ALA A 258 -28.10 -12.56 -3.30
N SER A 259 -27.06 -12.05 -3.96
CA SER A 259 -25.70 -12.27 -3.46
C SER A 259 -25.63 -11.76 -2.02
N GLY A 260 -25.11 -12.53 -1.06
CA GLY A 260 -25.14 -12.16 0.37
C GLY A 260 -24.17 -11.03 0.78
N TRP A 261 -23.84 -10.11 -0.13
CA TRP A 261 -23.01 -8.96 0.22
C TRP A 261 -23.70 -8.10 1.26
N THR A 262 -22.90 -7.54 2.15
CA THR A 262 -23.36 -6.62 3.20
C THR A 262 -22.40 -5.46 3.26
N VAL A 263 -22.77 -4.39 3.94
CA VAL A 263 -21.84 -3.33 4.32
C VAL A 263 -21.75 -3.22 5.83
N GLN A 264 -20.53 -3.15 6.35
CA GLN A 264 -20.28 -2.89 7.76
C GLN A 264 -20.19 -1.38 7.99
N LEU A 265 -21.06 -0.85 8.85
CA LEU A 265 -21.14 0.58 9.16
C LEU A 265 -20.35 0.97 10.41
N GLY A 266 -19.97 0.00 11.23
CA GLY A 266 -19.19 0.24 12.43
C GLY A 266 -19.08 -0.95 13.37
N ALA A 267 -18.27 -0.77 14.40
CA ALA A 267 -18.06 -1.73 15.48
C ALA A 267 -18.21 -0.99 16.81
N PHE A 268 -19.12 -1.45 17.66
CA PHE A 268 -19.58 -0.73 18.84
C PHE A 268 -19.31 -1.53 20.10
N SER A 269 -18.90 -0.87 21.18
CA SER A 269 -18.72 -1.51 22.50
C SER A 269 -20.04 -2.00 23.11
N ARG A 270 -21.19 -1.46 22.66
CA ARG A 270 -22.54 -1.87 23.07
C ARG A 270 -23.49 -1.89 21.88
N GLU A 271 -24.37 -2.88 21.86
CA GLU A 271 -25.37 -3.08 20.79
C GLU A 271 -26.29 -1.86 20.61
N GLY A 272 -26.64 -1.14 21.69
CA GLY A 272 -27.47 0.08 21.60
C GLY A 272 -26.86 1.21 20.77
N GLY A 273 -25.51 1.29 20.70
CA GLY A 273 -24.82 2.23 19.82
C GLY A 273 -24.99 1.87 18.34
N ALA A 274 -24.91 0.58 18.03
CA ALA A 274 -25.15 0.06 16.68
C ALA A 274 -26.59 0.32 16.23
N GLN A 275 -27.57 0.04 17.09
CA GLN A 275 -28.99 0.27 16.81
C GLN A 275 -29.30 1.76 16.58
N SER A 276 -28.65 2.64 17.34
CA SER A 276 -28.84 4.08 17.19
C SER A 276 -28.28 4.61 15.87
N LEU A 277 -27.09 4.15 15.46
CA LEU A 277 -26.54 4.48 14.14
C LEU A 277 -27.46 3.97 13.01
N TYR A 278 -27.93 2.73 13.09
CA TYR A 278 -28.78 2.17 12.04
C TYR A 278 -30.07 2.98 11.86
N ARG A 279 -30.74 3.39 12.96
CA ARG A 279 -31.96 4.22 12.89
C ARG A 279 -31.74 5.57 12.22
N GLN A 280 -30.55 6.15 12.34
CA GLN A 280 -30.22 7.42 11.67
C GLN A 280 -30.03 7.25 10.16
N LEU A 281 -29.56 6.07 9.73
CA LEU A 281 -29.17 5.81 8.35
C LEU A 281 -30.22 5.03 7.55
N SER A 282 -31.10 4.28 8.20
CA SER A 282 -32.05 3.36 7.55
C SER A 282 -33.04 4.04 6.62
N GLY A 283 -33.28 5.35 6.79
CA GLY A 283 -34.12 6.15 5.89
C GLY A 283 -33.47 6.51 4.55
N LEU A 284 -32.19 6.20 4.35
CA LEU A 284 -31.50 6.52 3.09
C LEU A 284 -31.92 5.55 1.97
N PRO A 285 -32.12 6.04 0.73
CA PRO A 285 -32.52 5.19 -0.40
C PRO A 285 -31.57 4.00 -0.65
N VAL A 286 -30.30 4.17 -0.29
CA VAL A 286 -29.27 3.14 -0.46
C VAL A 286 -29.44 1.93 0.45
N PHE A 287 -30.24 2.06 1.52
CA PHE A 287 -30.60 0.99 2.43
C PHE A 287 -32.06 0.54 2.28
N ALA A 288 -32.78 1.01 1.25
CA ALA A 288 -34.15 0.58 0.98
C ALA A 288 -34.21 -0.95 0.81
N GLY A 289 -35.05 -1.60 1.62
CA GLY A 289 -35.21 -3.06 1.61
C GLY A 289 -34.02 -3.84 2.19
N LYS A 290 -33.03 -3.17 2.80
CA LYS A 290 -31.91 -3.82 3.50
C LYS A 290 -32.23 -3.95 4.99
N GLN A 291 -31.63 -4.95 5.65
CA GLN A 291 -31.83 -5.24 7.06
C GLN A 291 -30.50 -5.15 7.83
N PRO A 292 -30.55 -4.74 9.11
CA PRO A 292 -29.37 -4.72 9.95
C PRO A 292 -29.05 -6.14 10.46
N ILE A 293 -27.76 -6.42 10.57
CA ILE A 293 -27.21 -7.66 11.14
C ILE A 293 -26.24 -7.22 12.25
N TYR A 294 -26.57 -7.61 13.49
CA TYR A 294 -25.76 -7.31 14.66
C TYR A 294 -24.91 -8.52 15.02
N GLN A 295 -23.64 -8.50 14.63
CA GLN A 295 -22.72 -9.60 14.87
C GLN A 295 -21.90 -9.33 16.14
N LYS A 296 -22.12 -10.12 17.19
CA LYS A 296 -21.34 -10.07 18.43
C LYS A 296 -20.00 -10.80 18.25
N SER A 297 -18.92 -10.18 18.69
CA SER A 297 -17.56 -10.72 18.64
C SER A 297 -16.80 -10.20 19.86
N GLY A 298 -16.74 -11.02 20.91
CA GLY A 298 -16.24 -10.59 22.23
C GLY A 298 -17.05 -9.41 22.76
N ASN A 299 -16.36 -8.34 23.17
CA ASN A 299 -16.96 -7.13 23.73
C ASN A 299 -17.44 -6.12 22.67
N VAL A 300 -17.49 -6.51 21.39
CA VAL A 300 -17.80 -5.62 20.27
C VAL A 300 -18.96 -6.17 19.44
N THR A 301 -19.90 -5.28 19.10
CA THR A 301 -21.01 -5.54 18.19
C THR A 301 -20.73 -4.86 16.85
N ARG A 302 -20.55 -5.65 15.79
CA ARG A 302 -20.40 -5.13 14.42
C ARG A 302 -21.78 -4.96 13.80
N LEU A 303 -22.07 -3.76 13.30
CA LEU A 303 -23.27 -3.47 12.52
C LEU A 303 -22.98 -3.72 11.05
N ARG A 304 -23.65 -4.71 10.46
CA ARG A 304 -23.71 -4.94 9.02
C ARG A 304 -25.11 -4.65 8.50
N VAL A 305 -25.24 -4.28 7.23
CA VAL A 305 -26.53 -4.04 6.56
C VAL A 305 -26.51 -4.76 5.22
N GLY A 306 -27.60 -5.41 4.82
CA GLY A 306 -27.71 -6.12 3.55
C GLY A 306 -29.04 -6.86 3.41
N PRO A 307 -29.22 -7.71 2.38
CA PRO A 307 -28.24 -8.11 1.37
C PRO A 307 -28.15 -7.13 0.18
N PHE A 308 -26.95 -6.94 -0.36
CA PHE A 308 -26.67 -6.23 -1.62
C PHE A 308 -26.45 -7.21 -2.76
N ALA A 309 -26.98 -6.96 -3.96
CA ALA A 309 -26.91 -7.88 -5.10
C ALA A 309 -25.53 -8.00 -5.75
N SER A 310 -24.54 -7.19 -5.33
CA SER A 310 -23.14 -7.39 -5.73
C SER A 310 -22.16 -6.60 -4.86
N ALA A 311 -20.87 -6.90 -5.01
CA ALA A 311 -19.77 -6.07 -4.49
C ALA A 311 -19.87 -4.61 -4.94
N VAL A 312 -20.32 -4.37 -6.18
CA VAL A 312 -20.47 -3.04 -6.77
C VAL A 312 -21.58 -2.25 -6.07
N GLU A 313 -22.72 -2.89 -5.81
CA GLU A 313 -23.84 -2.26 -5.09
C GLU A 313 -23.45 -1.95 -3.63
N ALA A 314 -22.78 -2.89 -2.95
CA ALA A 314 -22.26 -2.67 -1.60
C ALA A 314 -21.22 -1.55 -1.56
N LYS A 315 -20.34 -1.45 -2.56
CA LYS A 315 -19.36 -0.37 -2.66
C LYS A 315 -20.03 1.00 -2.86
N ARG A 316 -21.01 1.10 -3.77
CA ARG A 316 -21.80 2.33 -3.96
C ARG A 316 -22.48 2.76 -2.66
N ALA A 317 -22.99 1.81 -1.88
CA ALA A 317 -23.54 2.11 -0.57
C ALA A 317 -22.52 2.73 0.37
N CYS A 318 -21.28 2.23 0.37
CA CYS A 318 -20.21 2.82 1.15
C CYS A 318 -19.73 4.18 0.64
N ASP A 319 -19.74 4.43 -0.66
CA ASP A 319 -19.40 5.75 -1.21
C ASP A 319 -20.42 6.82 -0.77
N VAL A 320 -21.73 6.46 -0.71
CA VAL A 320 -22.78 7.33 -0.15
C VAL A 320 -22.55 7.59 1.34
N MET A 321 -22.13 6.58 2.11
CA MET A 321 -21.80 6.77 3.53
C MET A 321 -20.57 7.66 3.73
N ALA A 322 -19.53 7.47 2.91
CA ALA A 322 -18.32 8.27 2.96
C ALA A 322 -18.59 9.76 2.71
N SER A 323 -19.50 10.09 1.77
CA SER A 323 -19.93 11.48 1.52
C SER A 323 -20.59 12.16 2.74
N ARG A 324 -21.07 11.36 3.70
CA ARG A 324 -21.70 11.81 4.95
C ARG A 324 -20.75 11.71 6.15
N GLY A 325 -19.47 11.42 5.92
CA GLY A 325 -18.48 11.20 6.98
C GLY A 325 -18.70 9.89 7.74
N GLN A 326 -19.56 8.99 7.25
CA GLN A 326 -19.83 7.71 7.88
C GLN A 326 -18.90 6.62 7.34
N ALA A 327 -18.17 5.96 8.23
CA ALA A 327 -17.34 4.82 7.87
C ALA A 327 -18.20 3.65 7.35
N CYS A 328 -17.77 3.05 6.25
CA CYS A 328 -18.46 1.92 5.64
C CYS A 328 -17.46 0.99 4.94
N PHE A 329 -17.68 -0.32 5.06
CA PHE A 329 -16.85 -1.33 4.41
C PHE A 329 -17.73 -2.42 3.77
N ALA A 330 -17.54 -2.71 2.48
CA ALA A 330 -18.26 -3.79 1.80
C ALA A 330 -17.69 -5.15 2.23
N VAL A 331 -18.56 -6.05 2.69
CA VAL A 331 -18.22 -7.39 3.16
C VAL A 331 -18.87 -8.42 2.25
N ALA A 332 -18.06 -9.34 1.72
CA ALA A 332 -18.51 -10.48 0.95
C ALA A 332 -19.43 -11.39 1.80
N PRO A 333 -20.32 -12.19 1.16
CA PRO A 333 -21.06 -13.25 1.83
C PRO A 333 -20.14 -14.23 2.57
#